data_AF-A0A4Q5R333-F1
#
_entry.id   AF-A0A4Q5R333-F1
#
_cell.length_a   1.000
_cell.length_b   1.000
_cell.length_c   1.000
_cell.angle_alpha   90.00
_cell.angle_beta   90.00
_cell.angle_gamma   90.00
#
_symmetry.space_group_name_H-M   'P 1'
#
loop_
_entity.id
_entity.type
_entity.pdbx_description
1 polymer ?
#
loop_
_entity_poly.entity_id
_entity_poly.type
_entity_poly.pdbx_seq_one_letter_code
_entity_poly.pdbx_strand_id
1 'polypeptide(L)'
;MTQRYADPADAPWALLARHLAHEATAGERADLRAWVAADPSHLQILTTVTRAWERAGEVAAGPVLFSPADVEAAWQRFRPALAAAPASHSAAASVTAAPSAPVVRPLWPMQRRATARRWQLAAG
;
A
#
# COMPACT_ATOMS: atom_id res chain seq x y z
N MET A 1 8.80 -4.15 21.74
CA MET A 1 9.84 -3.38 21.01
C MET A 1 9.64 -3.63 19.52
N THR A 2 9.02 -2.71 18.79
CA THR A 2 8.90 -2.79 17.33
C THR A 2 10.21 -2.32 16.73
N GLN A 3 11.12 -3.25 16.49
CA GLN A 3 12.37 -2.98 15.77
C GLN A 3 11.99 -2.50 14.37
N ARG A 4 12.10 -1.19 14.12
CA ARG A 4 11.95 -0.64 12.77
C ARG A 4 13.12 -1.16 11.95
N TYR A 5 12.83 -2.11 11.07
CA TYR A 5 13.75 -2.56 10.06
C TYR A 5 13.99 -1.38 9.11
N ALA A 6 15.20 -0.81 9.14
CA ALA A 6 15.61 0.13 8.12
C ALA A 6 15.86 -0.67 6.85
N ASP A 7 15.16 -0.35 5.78
CA ASP A 7 15.34 -0.96 4.47
C ASP A 7 16.77 -0.65 3.97
N PRO A 8 17.67 -1.65 3.87
CA PRO A 8 18.99 -1.42 3.32
C PRO A 8 18.89 -1.13 1.82
N ALA A 9 19.31 0.07 1.43
CA ALA A 9 19.24 0.55 0.04
C ALA A 9 19.97 -0.37 -0.96
N ASP A 10 20.92 -1.18 -0.49
CA ASP A 10 21.77 -2.05 -1.30
C ASP A 10 21.23 -3.49 -1.45
N ALA A 11 20.07 -3.81 -0.87
CA ALA A 11 19.51 -5.15 -1.00
C ALA A 11 18.95 -5.41 -2.42
N PRO A 12 19.21 -6.59 -3.01
CA PRO A 12 18.71 -6.97 -4.33
C PRO A 12 17.24 -7.39 -4.25
N TRP A 13 16.35 -6.43 -3.98
CA TRP A 13 14.92 -6.67 -3.73
C TRP A 13 14.21 -7.46 -4.84
N ALA A 14 14.54 -7.20 -6.10
CA ALA A 14 13.97 -7.93 -7.22
C ALA A 14 14.38 -9.41 -7.24
N LEU A 15 15.64 -9.71 -6.92
CA LEU A 15 16.17 -11.07 -6.82
C LEU A 15 15.48 -11.84 -5.68
N LEU A 16 15.34 -11.18 -4.53
CA LEU A 16 14.65 -11.73 -3.35
C LEU A 16 13.18 -12.02 -3.66
N ALA A 17 12.47 -11.10 -4.30
CA ALA A 17 11.08 -11.29 -4.69
C ALA A 17 10.91 -12.48 -5.66
N ARG A 18 11.74 -12.56 -6.71
CA ARG A 18 11.71 -13.69 -7.65
C ARG A 18 12.06 -15.01 -6.98
N HIS A 19 12.98 -15.00 -6.02
CA HIS A 19 13.32 -16.20 -5.25
C HIS A 19 12.14 -16.70 -4.41
N LEU A 20 11.45 -15.79 -3.70
CA LEU A 20 10.29 -16.12 -2.87
C LEU A 20 9.07 -16.55 -3.69
N ALA A 21 8.92 -16.02 -4.89
CA ALA A 21 7.89 -16.45 -5.84
C ALA A 21 8.20 -17.79 -6.53
N HIS A 22 9.34 -18.44 -6.22
CA HIS A 22 9.85 -19.62 -6.92
C HIS A 22 10.14 -19.42 -8.41
N GLU A 23 10.30 -18.17 -8.85
CA GLU A 23 10.58 -17.80 -10.25
C GLU A 23 12.08 -17.56 -10.53
N ALA A 24 12.93 -17.61 -9.51
CA ALA A 24 14.37 -17.41 -9.67
C ALA A 24 15.04 -18.53 -10.48
N THR A 25 15.81 -18.15 -11.49
CA THR A 25 16.62 -19.05 -12.31
C THR A 25 17.78 -19.66 -11.52
N ALA A 26 18.46 -20.68 -12.09
CA ALA A 26 19.63 -21.29 -11.45
C ALA A 26 20.78 -20.29 -11.23
N GLY A 27 21.00 -19.36 -12.17
CA GLY A 27 22.01 -18.31 -12.06
C GLY A 27 21.67 -17.33 -10.93
N GLU A 28 20.43 -16.85 -10.89
CA GLU A 28 19.96 -15.95 -9.83
C GLU A 28 20.02 -16.59 -8.43
N ARG A 29 19.79 -17.90 -8.32
CA ARG A 29 19.99 -18.64 -7.06
C ARG A 29 21.48 -18.73 -6.68
N ALA A 30 22.39 -18.77 -7.65
CA ALA A 30 23.83 -18.69 -7.36
C ALA A 30 24.22 -17.27 -6.91
N ASP A 31 23.70 -16.24 -7.57
CA ASP A 31 23.92 -14.84 -7.21
C ASP A 31 23.38 -14.53 -5.81
N LEU A 32 22.19 -15.05 -5.47
CA LEU A 32 21.63 -14.91 -4.12
C LEU A 32 22.52 -15.58 -3.06
N ARG A 33 23.05 -16.78 -3.35
CA ARG A 33 23.99 -17.47 -2.45
C ARG A 33 25.28 -16.69 -2.28
N ALA A 34 25.82 -16.11 -3.36
CA ALA A 34 27.01 -15.27 -3.31
C ALA A 34 26.77 -14.00 -2.49
N TRP A 35 25.62 -13.35 -2.67
CA TRP A 35 25.21 -12.19 -1.90
C TRP A 35 25.08 -12.49 -0.40
N VAL A 36 24.41 -13.60 -0.03
CA VAL A 36 24.31 -14.01 1.38
C VAL A 36 25.67 -14.39 1.97
N ALA A 37 26.57 -14.98 1.19
CA ALA A 37 27.91 -15.33 1.64
C ALA A 37 28.83 -14.11 1.83
N ALA A 38 28.55 -13.00 1.16
CA ALA A 38 29.37 -11.79 1.22
C ALA A 38 29.27 -11.06 2.57
N ASP A 39 28.11 -11.09 3.23
CA ASP A 39 27.90 -10.46 4.53
C ASP A 39 26.87 -11.26 5.37
N PRO A 40 27.21 -11.67 6.61
CA PRO A 40 26.26 -12.26 7.55
C PRO A 40 24.97 -11.44 7.78
N SER A 41 25.01 -10.12 7.61
CA SER A 41 23.83 -9.24 7.73
C SER A 41 22.77 -9.56 6.67
N HIS A 42 23.18 -9.97 5.47
CA HIS A 42 22.30 -10.32 4.36
C HIS A 42 21.44 -11.56 4.66
N LEU A 43 21.93 -12.48 5.48
CA LEU A 43 21.14 -13.61 5.97
C LEU A 43 19.98 -13.15 6.87
N GLN A 44 20.19 -12.11 7.68
CA GLN A 44 19.12 -11.54 8.51
C GLN A 44 18.04 -10.88 7.64
N ILE A 45 18.43 -10.24 6.53
CA ILE A 45 17.50 -9.69 5.54
C ILE A 45 16.67 -10.82 4.93
N LEU A 46 17.33 -11.82 4.34
CA LEU A 46 16.65 -12.94 3.68
C LEU A 46 15.66 -13.63 4.63
N THR A 47 16.11 -13.98 5.83
CA THR A 47 15.26 -14.66 6.83
C THR A 47 14.08 -13.79 7.29
N THR A 48 14.27 -12.48 7.44
CA THR A 48 13.21 -11.54 7.81
C THR A 48 12.16 -11.43 6.72
N VAL A 49 12.59 -11.29 5.47
CA VAL A 49 11.71 -11.15 4.30
C VAL A 49 10.97 -12.46 4.05
N THR A 50 11.63 -13.62 4.13
CA THR A 50 10.96 -14.93 4.06
C THR A 50 9.90 -15.06 5.14
N ARG A 51 10.21 -14.71 6.40
CA ARG A 51 9.20 -14.75 7.48
C ARG A 51 8.05 -13.77 7.29
N ALA A 52 8.29 -12.63 6.63
CA ALA A 52 7.23 -11.68 6.31
C ALA A 52 6.34 -12.22 5.17
N TRP A 53 6.95 -12.84 4.16
CA TRP A 53 6.26 -13.48 3.04
C TRP A 53 5.34 -14.62 3.51
N GLU A 54 5.86 -15.56 4.30
CA GLU A 54 5.06 -16.67 4.84
C GLU A 54 3.90 -16.15 5.70
N ARG A 55 4.15 -15.16 6.57
CA ARG A 55 3.08 -14.58 7.39
C ARG A 55 2.02 -13.84 6.58
N ALA A 56 2.40 -13.21 5.46
CA ALA A 56 1.44 -12.57 4.58
C ALA A 56 0.47 -13.59 3.94
N GLY A 57 0.97 -14.81 3.65
CA GLY A 57 0.13 -15.94 3.22
C GLY A 57 -0.81 -16.43 4.32
N GLU A 58 -0.33 -16.53 5.56
CA GLU A 58 -1.11 -17.03 6.71
C GLU A 58 -2.24 -16.09 7.15
N VAL A 59 -2.08 -14.75 7.00
CA VAL A 59 -3.13 -13.78 7.38
C VAL A 59 -4.40 -13.92 6.54
N ALA A 60 -4.34 -14.60 5.39
CA ALA A 60 -5.52 -14.97 4.62
C ALA A 60 -6.45 -15.97 5.36
N ALA A 61 -5.97 -16.66 6.40
CA ALA A 61 -6.75 -17.62 7.20
C ALA A 61 -7.45 -17.02 8.44
N GLY A 62 -7.29 -15.70 8.69
CA GLY A 62 -8.09 -15.00 9.70
C GLY A 62 -9.58 -14.96 9.32
N PRO A 63 -10.51 -14.63 10.25
CA PRO A 63 -11.92 -14.46 9.91
C PRO A 63 -12.00 -13.46 8.76
N VAL A 64 -12.41 -13.99 7.62
CA VAL A 64 -12.40 -13.32 6.33
C VAL A 64 -13.43 -12.18 6.41
N LEU A 65 -13.01 -11.00 6.87
CA LEU A 65 -13.86 -9.79 6.93
C LEU A 65 -14.32 -9.36 5.53
N PHE A 66 -13.57 -9.77 4.51
CA PHE A 66 -13.90 -9.66 3.11
C PHE A 66 -14.00 -11.06 2.53
N SER A 67 -15.19 -11.67 2.57
CA SER A 67 -15.46 -12.89 1.78
C SER A 67 -14.89 -12.66 0.38
N PRO A 68 -14.22 -13.64 -0.25
CA PRO A 68 -13.92 -13.56 -1.69
C PRO A 68 -15.26 -13.34 -2.38
N ALA A 69 -15.57 -12.06 -2.61
CA ALA A 69 -16.82 -11.67 -3.20
C ALA A 69 -16.74 -12.26 -4.58
N ASP A 70 -17.72 -13.11 -4.91
CA ASP A 70 -17.92 -13.53 -6.28
C ASP A 70 -18.01 -12.24 -7.10
N VAL A 71 -16.92 -11.97 -7.83
CA VAL A 71 -16.71 -10.72 -8.56
C VAL A 71 -17.82 -10.56 -9.58
N GLU A 72 -18.27 -11.67 -10.16
CA GLU A 72 -19.37 -11.70 -11.11
C GLU A 72 -20.68 -11.35 -10.40
N ALA A 73 -20.97 -11.95 -9.24
CA ALA A 73 -22.17 -11.60 -8.48
C ALA A 73 -22.16 -10.13 -8.00
N ALA A 74 -21.00 -9.60 -7.60
CA ALA A 74 -20.84 -8.19 -7.24
C ALA A 74 -21.02 -7.27 -8.45
N TRP A 75 -20.47 -7.66 -9.60
CA TRP A 75 -20.61 -6.93 -10.85
C TRP A 75 -22.05 -6.89 -11.35
N GLN A 76 -22.76 -8.01 -11.33
CA GLN A 76 -24.17 -8.07 -11.70
C GLN A 76 -25.06 -7.21 -10.80
N ARG A 77 -24.76 -7.09 -9.50
CA ARG A 77 -25.47 -6.17 -8.60
C ARG A 77 -25.18 -4.70 -8.90
N PHE A 78 -23.99 -4.39 -9.39
CA PHE A 78 -23.56 -3.03 -9.69
C PHE A 78 -24.05 -2.54 -11.07
N ARG A 79 -24.19 -3.43 -12.06
CA ARG A 79 -24.59 -3.09 -13.44
C ARG A 79 -25.88 -2.25 -13.56
N PRO A 80 -26.98 -2.54 -12.83
CA PRO A 80 -28.19 -1.74 -12.91
C PRO A 80 -28.00 -0.31 -12.39
N ALA A 81 -27.17 -0.11 -11.34
CA ALA A 81 -26.89 1.21 -10.79
C ALA A 81 -26.06 2.08 -11.74
N LEU A 82 -25.19 1.46 -12.55
CA LEU A 82 -24.47 2.13 -13.63
C LEU A 82 -25.40 2.53 -14.79
N ALA A 83 -26.35 1.66 -15.15
CA ALA A 83 -27.32 1.91 -16.23
C ALA A 83 -28.40 2.94 -15.84
N ALA A 84 -28.67 3.10 -14.54
CA ALA A 84 -29.61 4.08 -14.01
C ALA A 84 -28.99 5.48 -13.79
N ALA A 85 -27.71 5.68 -14.13
CA ALA A 85 -27.12 7.01 -14.12
C ALA A 85 -27.86 7.89 -15.14
N PRO A 86 -28.57 8.96 -14.73
CA PRO A 86 -29.26 9.80 -15.67
C PRO A 86 -28.23 10.52 -16.54
N ALA A 87 -28.36 10.35 -17.86
CA ALA A 87 -27.79 11.23 -18.85
C ALA A 87 -28.49 12.61 -18.74
N SER A 88 -28.14 13.38 -17.71
CA SER A 88 -28.60 14.75 -17.51
C SER A 88 -27.44 15.62 -17.05
N HIS A 89 -26.46 15.79 -17.94
CA HIS A 89 -25.67 17.03 -18.01
C HIS A 89 -25.93 17.72 -19.35
N SER A 90 -27.19 17.80 -19.76
CA SER A 90 -27.66 18.83 -20.69
C SER A 90 -28.39 19.89 -19.89
N ALA A 91 -27.62 20.86 -19.41
CA ALA A 91 -28.12 22.19 -19.11
C ALA A 91 -27.00 23.16 -19.46
N ALA A 92 -26.94 23.51 -20.75
CA ALA A 92 -26.41 24.79 -21.17
C ALA A 92 -27.31 25.88 -20.57
N ALA A 93 -27.12 26.17 -19.29
CA ALA A 93 -27.56 27.40 -18.68
C ALA A 93 -26.40 28.38 -18.81
N SER A 94 -26.56 29.36 -19.70
CA SER A 94 -25.70 30.54 -19.76
C SER A 94 -25.72 31.22 -18.39
N VAL A 95 -24.70 30.95 -17.58
CA VAL A 95 -24.41 31.72 -16.36
C VAL A 95 -23.08 32.42 -16.60
N THR A 96 -23.15 33.71 -16.94
CA THR A 96 -22.03 34.63 -16.75
C THR A 96 -21.74 34.69 -15.25
N ALA A 97 -20.73 33.95 -14.77
CA ALA A 97 -20.18 34.12 -13.44
C ALA A 97 -18.69 33.75 -13.42
N ALA A 98 -17.91 34.62 -12.78
CA ALA A 98 -16.46 34.65 -12.68
C ALA A 98 -15.77 33.31 -12.31
N PRO A 99 -14.49 33.12 -12.69
CA PRO A 99 -13.75 31.88 -12.41
C PRO A 99 -13.56 31.70 -10.91
N SER A 100 -14.44 30.90 -10.30
CA SER A 100 -14.28 30.43 -8.94
C SER A 100 -13.43 29.17 -8.99
N ALA A 101 -12.20 29.25 -8.48
CA ALA A 101 -11.26 28.13 -8.42
C ALA A 101 -11.91 26.90 -7.75
N PRO A 102 -11.63 25.66 -8.22
CA PRO A 102 -12.21 24.46 -7.65
C PRO A 102 -11.70 24.28 -6.21
N VAL A 103 -12.62 24.41 -5.25
CA VAL A 103 -12.34 24.07 -3.85
C VAL A 103 -12.36 22.55 -3.70
N VAL A 104 -11.17 21.95 -3.76
CA VAL A 104 -10.99 20.53 -3.46
C VAL A 104 -11.20 20.31 -1.96
N ARG A 105 -12.27 19.60 -1.59
CA ARG A 105 -12.49 19.13 -0.22
C ARG A 105 -11.94 17.69 -0.11
N PRO A 106 -11.00 17.42 0.80
CA PRO A 106 -10.54 16.05 1.04
C PRO A 106 -11.68 15.21 1.62
N LEU A 107 -11.85 13.99 1.09
CA LEU A 107 -12.90 13.03 1.49
C LEU A 107 -12.59 12.33 2.84
N TRP A 108 -11.43 12.59 3.43
CA TRP A 108 -10.98 11.89 4.63
C TRP A 108 -11.28 12.71 5.90
N PRO A 109 -11.69 12.07 7.00
CA PRO A 109 -11.82 12.77 8.27
C PRO A 109 -10.43 13.18 8.77
N MET A 110 -10.08 14.45 8.52
CA MET A 110 -8.96 15.10 9.19
C MET A 110 -9.26 15.11 10.68
N GLN A 111 -8.57 14.24 11.42
CA GLN A 111 -8.46 14.32 12.87
C GLN A 111 -7.84 15.68 13.22
N ARG A 112 -8.71 16.67 13.48
CA ARG A 112 -8.35 17.90 14.16
C ARG A 112 -7.87 17.53 15.56
N ARG A 113 -6.56 17.42 15.76
CA ARG A 113 -5.98 17.69 17.08
C ARG A 113 -5.52 19.12 17.10
N ALA A 114 -6.40 19.94 17.66
CA ALA A 114 -6.09 21.27 18.14
C ALA A 114 -4.94 21.20 19.18
N THR A 115 -3.91 22.01 18.93
CA THR A 115 -3.12 22.79 19.90
C THR A 115 -3.05 22.35 21.37
N ALA A 116 -1.83 22.03 21.81
CA ALA A 116 -1.23 22.59 23.03
C ALA A 116 0.25 22.91 22.69
N ARG A 117 0.63 24.17 22.43
CA ARG A 117 1.36 25.06 23.39
C ARG A 117 2.17 24.23 24.40
N ARG A 118 3.51 24.30 24.48
CA ARG A 118 4.30 25.50 24.81
C ARG A 118 5.79 25.08 24.80
N TRP A 119 6.58 25.56 23.85
CA TRP A 119 8.04 25.62 24.02
C TRP A 119 8.34 26.90 24.82
N GLN A 120 8.79 26.75 26.06
CA GLN A 120 9.40 27.84 26.82
C GLN A 120 10.77 27.36 27.32
N LEU A 121 11.78 27.78 26.56
CA LEU A 121 13.07 28.32 26.97
C LEU A 121 13.41 28.13 28.46
N ALA A 122 14.41 27.29 28.73
CA ALA A 122 15.29 27.43 29.88
C ALA A 122 16.68 27.78 29.33
N ALA A 123 16.91 29.09 29.17
CA ALA A 123 18.23 29.70 29.20
C ALA A 123 18.24 30.54 30.48
N GLY A 124 19.22 30.30 31.35
CA GLY A 124 19.36 30.90 32.67
C GLY A 124 20.24 30.02 33.54
#